data_AF-G6XM26-F1
#
_entry.id   AF-G6XM26-F1
#
_cell.length_a   1.000
_cell.length_b   1.000
_cell.length_c   1.000
_cell.angle_alpha   90.00
_cell.angle_beta   90.00
_cell.angle_gamma   90.00
#
_symmetry.space_group_name_H-M   'P 1'
#
loop_
_entity.id
_entity.type
_entity.pdbx_description
1 polymer ?
#
loop_
_entity_poly.entity_id
_entity_poly.type
_entity_poly.pdbx_seq_one_letter_code
_entity_poly.pdbx_strand_id
1 'polypeptide(L)'
;MYPPETVISEKFEAMIRFGEANGRIKDFHDIWVTTQTFRFDLANVVEAVHGTLRRRETAIPSEMPIGLTGAFAAIVEERGLWSGFLRRASPAMGLPSFSDVQSELRSFFGPIIATLGAPEGAQGIWHPDSRSWRNN
;
A
#
# COMPACT_ATOMS: atom_id res chain seq x y z
N MET A 1 12.63 -16.62 6.07
CA MET A 1 11.36 -16.14 5.47
C MET A 1 11.34 -14.63 5.62
N TYR A 2 11.00 -13.89 4.56
CA TYR A 2 10.96 -12.43 4.60
C TYR A 2 9.59 -11.98 5.16
N PRO A 3 9.53 -11.19 6.25
CA PRO A 3 8.26 -10.81 6.86
C PRO A 3 7.37 -10.03 5.88
N PRO A 4 6.05 -10.27 5.86
CA PRO A 4 5.13 -9.54 4.98
C PRO A 4 5.15 -8.03 5.26
N GLU A 5 5.41 -7.61 6.50
CA GLU A 5 5.59 -6.20 6.89
C GLU A 5 6.75 -5.56 6.13
N THR A 6 7.84 -6.31 5.96
CA THR A 6 9.01 -5.80 5.24
C THR A 6 8.69 -5.66 3.74
N VAL A 7 7.94 -6.61 3.14
CA VAL A 7 7.46 -6.49 1.74
C VAL A 7 6.62 -5.24 1.57
N ILE A 8 5.66 -5.02 2.46
CA ILE A 8 4.81 -3.83 2.48
C ILE A 8 5.66 -2.57 2.59
N SER A 9 6.64 -2.54 3.50
CA SER A 9 7.48 -1.37 3.74
C SER A 9 8.32 -0.97 2.53
N GLU A 10 8.92 -1.94 1.84
CA GLU A 10 9.76 -1.67 0.67
C GLU A 10 8.95 -1.21 -0.53
N LYS A 11 7.75 -1.78 -0.75
CA LYS A 11 6.87 -1.36 -1.82
C LYS A 11 6.22 0.00 -1.55
N PHE A 12 5.89 0.30 -0.30
CA PHE A 12 5.39 1.61 0.09
C PHE A 12 6.47 2.70 -0.07
N GLU A 13 7.71 2.43 0.33
CA GLU A 13 8.84 3.34 0.09
C GLU A 13 9.04 3.59 -1.40
N ALA A 14 9.03 2.53 -2.22
CA ALA A 14 9.14 2.66 -3.67
C ALA A 14 7.98 3.50 -4.26
N MET A 15 6.75 3.30 -3.77
CA MET A 15 5.58 4.09 -4.18
C MET A 15 5.79 5.59 -3.89
N ILE A 16 6.30 5.94 -2.71
CA ILE A 16 6.60 7.33 -2.34
C ILE A 16 7.71 7.90 -3.22
N ARG A 17 8.82 7.17 -3.36
CA ARG A 17 10.02 7.64 -4.05
C ARG A 17 9.81 7.84 -5.54
N PHE A 18 9.10 6.93 -6.18
CA PHE A 18 8.96 6.93 -7.64
C PHE A 18 7.68 7.60 -8.14
N GLY A 19 6.69 7.82 -7.26
CA GLY A 19 5.47 8.57 -7.55
C GLY A 19 4.85 8.24 -8.92
N GLU A 20 4.49 9.29 -9.67
CA GLU A 20 3.90 9.19 -11.02
C GLU A 20 4.91 8.75 -12.09
N ALA A 21 6.22 8.94 -11.85
CA ALA A 21 7.23 8.94 -12.90
C ALA A 21 7.52 7.55 -13.49
N ASN A 22 7.27 6.46 -12.75
CA ASN A 22 7.71 5.12 -13.16
C ASN A 22 6.63 4.04 -13.20
N GLY A 23 5.34 4.39 -13.04
CA GLY A 23 4.23 3.51 -13.40
C GLY A 23 4.36 2.08 -12.88
N ARG A 24 4.89 1.88 -11.66
CA ARG A 24 5.07 0.57 -11.03
C ARG A 24 3.74 0.04 -10.52
N ILE A 25 2.79 -0.05 -11.43
CA ILE A 25 1.42 -0.44 -11.17
C ILE A 25 1.33 -1.85 -10.54
N LYS A 26 2.32 -2.70 -10.83
CA LYS A 26 2.50 -4.00 -10.18
C LYS A 26 2.68 -3.87 -8.66
N ASP A 27 3.35 -2.85 -8.14
CA ASP A 27 3.55 -2.72 -6.70
C ASP A 27 2.22 -2.51 -5.96
N PHE A 28 1.26 -1.80 -6.56
CA PHE A 28 -0.10 -1.68 -6.02
C PHE A 28 -0.80 -3.03 -5.94
N HIS A 29 -0.72 -3.83 -7.01
CA HIS A 29 -1.25 -5.18 -7.04
C HIS A 29 -0.59 -6.06 -5.97
N ASP A 30 0.74 -6.05 -5.89
CA ASP A 30 1.48 -6.91 -4.96
C ASP A 30 1.19 -6.54 -3.50
N ILE A 31 1.12 -5.23 -3.17
CA ILE A 31 0.70 -4.77 -1.85
C ILE A 31 -0.73 -5.25 -1.58
N TRP A 32 -1.66 -5.01 -2.51
CA TRP A 32 -3.06 -5.39 -2.34
C TRP A 32 -3.22 -6.90 -2.11
N VAL A 33 -2.58 -7.76 -2.92
CA VAL A 33 -2.59 -9.21 -2.68
C VAL A 33 -2.02 -9.55 -1.30
N THR A 34 -0.96 -8.86 -0.88
CA THR A 34 -0.36 -9.05 0.44
C THR A 34 -1.35 -8.68 1.55
N THR A 35 -2.10 -7.57 1.43
CA THR A 35 -3.14 -7.19 2.41
C THR A 35 -4.36 -8.09 2.39
N GLN A 36 -4.65 -8.77 1.27
CA GLN A 36 -5.68 -9.82 1.21
C GLN A 36 -5.22 -11.15 1.82
N THR A 37 -3.92 -11.35 2.03
CA THR A 37 -3.37 -12.65 2.44
C THR A 37 -3.00 -12.70 3.91
N PHE A 38 -2.43 -11.61 4.45
CA PHE A 38 -1.82 -11.61 5.78
C PHE A 38 -2.56 -10.71 6.76
N ARG A 39 -2.70 -11.18 8.00
CA ARG A 39 -3.04 -10.32 9.13
C ARG A 39 -1.82 -9.50 9.52
N PHE A 40 -2.03 -8.23 9.86
CA PHE A 40 -0.96 -7.34 10.27
C PHE A 40 -1.26 -6.75 11.64
N ASP A 41 -0.24 -6.68 12.48
CA ASP A 41 -0.25 -5.81 13.65
C ASP A 41 0.23 -4.42 13.24
N LEU A 42 -0.52 -3.38 13.62
CA LEU A 42 -0.21 -2.01 13.21
C LEU A 42 1.17 -1.56 13.70
N ALA A 43 1.57 -1.92 14.92
CA ALA A 43 2.87 -1.55 15.47
C ALA A 43 4.01 -2.16 14.65
N ASN A 44 3.88 -3.43 14.27
CA ASN A 44 4.89 -4.12 13.47
C ASN A 44 5.03 -3.51 12.07
N VAL A 45 3.92 -3.15 11.42
CA VAL A 45 3.97 -2.51 10.10
C VAL A 45 4.54 -1.10 10.20
N VAL A 46 4.15 -0.32 11.21
CA VAL A 46 4.68 1.03 11.45
C VAL A 46 6.19 0.97 11.69
N GLU A 47 6.68 0.04 12.51
CA GLU A 47 8.11 -0.15 12.74
C GLU A 47 8.85 -0.48 11.44
N ALA A 48 8.34 -1.44 10.65
CA ALA A 48 8.94 -1.83 9.39
C ALA A 48 8.97 -0.68 8.37
N VAL A 49 7.85 0.06 8.23
CA VAL A 49 7.75 1.22 7.34
C VAL A 49 8.71 2.32 7.78
N HIS A 50 8.68 2.70 9.05
CA HIS A 50 9.57 3.74 9.59
C HIS A 50 11.05 3.36 9.40
N GLY A 51 11.43 2.12 9.71
CA GLY A 51 12.78 1.61 9.53
C GLY A 51 13.24 1.64 8.07
N THR A 52 12.36 1.24 7.13
CA THR A 52 12.65 1.26 5.70
C THR A 52 12.78 2.68 5.15
N LEU A 53 11.87 3.59 5.48
CA LEU A 53 11.95 4.99 5.07
C LEU A 53 13.24 5.65 5.55
N ARG A 54 13.59 5.45 6.84
CA ARG A 54 14.84 5.97 7.41
C ARG A 54 16.08 5.42 6.70
N ARG A 55 16.15 4.11 6.47
CA ARG A 55 17.28 3.44 5.80
C ARG A 55 17.44 3.87 4.34
N ARG A 56 16.35 4.21 3.66
CA ARG A 56 16.33 4.62 2.25
C ARG A 56 16.41 6.14 2.06
N GLU A 57 16.51 6.89 3.16
CA GLU A 57 16.52 8.35 3.19
C GLU A 57 15.27 8.95 2.50
N THR A 58 14.14 8.26 2.63
CA THR A 58 12.85 8.69 2.07
C THR A 58 12.08 9.44 3.16
N ALA A 59 11.63 10.65 2.85
CA ALA A 59 10.92 11.51 3.79
C ALA A 59 9.64 10.82 4.30
N ILE A 60 9.38 10.94 5.61
CA ILE A 60 8.15 10.43 6.23
C ILE A 60 6.99 11.28 5.70
N PRO A 61 5.99 10.68 5.03
CA PRO A 61 4.85 11.41 4.53
C PRO A 61 3.94 11.83 5.69
N SER A 62 3.54 13.11 5.73
CA SER A 62 2.50 13.61 6.63
C SER A 62 1.09 13.51 6.03
N GLU A 63 1.01 13.24 4.73
CA GLU A 63 -0.22 13.12 3.95
C GLU A 63 -0.20 11.85 3.10
N MET A 64 -1.34 11.51 2.50
CA MET A 64 -1.40 10.35 1.62
C MET A 64 -0.51 10.56 0.38
N PRO A 65 0.41 9.63 0.05
CA PRO A 65 1.27 9.76 -1.13
C PRO A 65 0.48 9.90 -2.44
N ILE A 66 1.06 10.59 -3.43
CA ILE A 66 0.42 10.85 -4.73
C ILE A 66 -0.15 9.57 -5.37
N GLY A 67 0.58 8.45 -5.29
CA GLY A 67 0.14 7.16 -5.83
C GLY A 67 -1.19 6.64 -5.24
N LEU A 68 -1.57 7.11 -4.06
CA LEU A 68 -2.82 6.76 -3.39
C LEU A 68 -3.87 7.88 -3.50
N THR A 69 -3.71 8.85 -4.40
CA THR A 69 -4.70 9.93 -4.65
C THR A 69 -5.65 9.61 -5.80
N GLY A 70 -6.85 10.18 -5.78
CA GLY A 70 -7.81 10.02 -6.87
C GLY A 70 -7.32 10.58 -8.22
N ALA A 71 -6.50 11.64 -8.19
CA ALA A 71 -5.87 12.17 -9.39
C ALA A 71 -4.97 11.14 -10.08
N PHE A 72 -4.17 10.39 -9.30
CA PHE A 72 -3.35 9.32 -9.83
C PHE A 72 -4.20 8.14 -10.35
N ALA A 73 -5.29 7.80 -9.67
CA ALA A 73 -6.20 6.76 -10.15
C ALA A 73 -6.80 7.11 -11.52
N ALA A 74 -7.24 8.35 -11.72
CA ALA A 74 -7.72 8.82 -13.01
C ALA A 74 -6.66 8.67 -14.12
N ILE A 75 -5.40 9.03 -13.85
CA ILE A 75 -4.29 8.86 -14.80
C ILE A 75 -4.06 7.37 -15.12
N VAL A 76 -4.10 6.50 -14.12
CA VAL A 76 -3.90 5.05 -14.28
C VAL A 76 -4.98 4.42 -15.16
N GLU A 77 -6.23 4.85 -14.98
CA GLU A 77 -7.39 4.39 -15.76
C GLU A 77 -7.36 4.93 -17.19
N GLU A 78 -7.17 6.24 -17.37
CA GLU A 78 -7.10 6.90 -18.68
C GLU A 78 -6.02 6.27 -19.56
N ARG A 79 -4.85 5.98 -18.98
CA ARG A 79 -3.72 5.39 -19.70
C ARG A 79 -3.80 3.86 -19.83
N GLY A 80 -4.82 3.22 -19.27
CA GLY A 80 -4.97 1.76 -19.31
C GLY A 80 -3.80 1.00 -18.65
N LEU A 81 -3.13 1.60 -17.66
CA LEU A 81 -1.95 0.99 -17.04
C LEU A 81 -2.33 -0.27 -16.26
N TRP A 82 -3.44 -0.21 -15.52
CA TRP A 82 -3.97 -1.32 -14.74
C TRP A 82 -4.44 -2.47 -15.64
N SER A 83 -5.33 -2.19 -16.59
CA SER A 83 -5.84 -3.21 -17.52
C SER A 83 -4.72 -3.84 -18.36
N GLY A 84 -3.75 -3.03 -18.81
CA GLY A 84 -2.56 -3.51 -19.50
C GLY A 84 -1.69 -4.43 -18.64
N PHE A 85 -1.52 -4.12 -17.35
CA PHE A 85 -0.83 -4.98 -16.38
C PHE A 85 -1.60 -6.28 -16.14
N LEU A 86 -2.90 -6.21 -15.85
CA LEU A 86 -3.73 -7.38 -15.56
C LEU A 86 -3.71 -8.40 -16.71
N ARG A 87 -3.84 -7.93 -17.96
CA ARG A 87 -3.77 -8.80 -19.14
C ARG A 87 -2.49 -9.63 -19.23
N ARG A 88 -1.37 -9.11 -18.71
CA ARG A 88 -0.07 -9.80 -18.71
C ARG A 88 0.15 -10.66 -17.48
N ALA A 89 -0.34 -10.23 -16.32
CA ALA A 89 0.01 -10.81 -15.03
C ALA A 89 -1.01 -11.84 -14.54
N SER A 90 -2.29 -11.69 -14.88
CA SER A 90 -3.36 -12.59 -14.42
C SER A 90 -4.55 -12.55 -15.39
N PRO A 91 -4.63 -13.46 -16.36
CA PRO A 91 -5.72 -13.52 -17.33
C PRO A 91 -7.08 -13.96 -16.73
N ALA A 92 -7.11 -14.33 -15.45
CA ALA A 92 -8.33 -14.79 -14.79
C ALA A 92 -9.30 -13.62 -14.54
N MET A 93 -10.58 -13.81 -14.89
CA MET A 93 -11.62 -12.80 -14.72
C MET A 93 -11.92 -12.51 -13.25
N GLY A 94 -12.22 -11.24 -12.94
CA GLY A 94 -12.77 -10.80 -11.65
C GLY A 94 -11.86 -9.91 -10.79
N LEU A 95 -10.77 -9.37 -11.33
CA LEU A 95 -9.91 -8.47 -10.58
C LEU A 95 -10.57 -7.08 -10.41
N PRO A 96 -10.44 -6.46 -9.22
CA PRO A 96 -11.02 -5.15 -8.93
C PRO A 96 -10.47 -4.06 -9.86
N SER A 97 -11.22 -2.95 -9.99
CA SER A 97 -10.72 -1.76 -10.66
C SER A 97 -9.51 -1.19 -9.91
N PHE A 98 -8.71 -0.35 -10.56
CA PHE A 98 -7.61 0.30 -9.87
C PHE A 98 -8.12 1.21 -8.73
N SER A 99 -9.24 1.91 -8.95
CA SER A 99 -9.88 2.73 -7.93
C SER A 99 -10.29 1.93 -6.68
N ASP A 100 -10.82 0.71 -6.86
CA ASP A 100 -11.18 -0.17 -5.74
C ASP A 100 -9.93 -0.61 -4.96
N VAL A 101 -8.88 -1.06 -5.68
CA VAL A 101 -7.59 -1.41 -5.09
C VAL A 101 -7.01 -0.23 -4.31
N GLN A 102 -7.01 0.96 -4.92
CA GLN A 102 -6.50 2.17 -4.28
C GLN A 102 -7.28 2.50 -3.01
N SER A 103 -8.61 2.37 -3.03
CA SER A 103 -9.47 2.64 -1.86
C SER A 103 -9.17 1.70 -0.69
N GLU A 104 -8.94 0.41 -0.97
CA GLU A 104 -8.51 -0.55 0.05
C GLU A 104 -7.11 -0.22 0.59
N LEU A 105 -6.16 0.11 -0.29
CA LEU A 105 -4.81 0.49 0.12
C LEU A 105 -4.80 1.79 0.93
N ARG A 106 -5.67 2.76 0.63
CA ARG A 106 -5.84 3.97 1.45
C ARG A 106 -6.35 3.63 2.84
N SER A 107 -7.29 2.69 2.95
CA SER A 107 -7.81 2.21 4.25
C SER A 107 -6.73 1.48 5.05
N PHE A 108 -5.85 0.74 4.37
CA PHE A 108 -4.72 0.06 4.99
C PHE A 108 -3.64 1.05 5.46
N PHE A 109 -3.16 1.95 4.59
CA PHE A 109 -2.06 2.87 4.89
C PHE A 109 -2.46 4.08 5.73
N GLY A 110 -3.74 4.44 5.80
CA GLY A 110 -4.20 5.60 6.56
C GLY A 110 -3.73 5.58 8.03
N PRO A 111 -4.07 4.53 8.81
CA PRO A 111 -3.60 4.41 10.20
C PRO A 111 -2.08 4.30 10.33
N ILE A 112 -1.40 3.67 9.36
CA ILE A 112 0.07 3.57 9.34
C ILE A 112 0.67 4.98 9.24
N ILE A 113 0.27 5.76 8.24
CA ILE A 113 0.77 7.13 8.02
C ILE A 113 0.48 8.03 9.22
N ALA A 114 -0.74 7.94 9.77
CA ALA A 114 -1.14 8.74 10.93
C ALA A 114 -0.30 8.46 12.19
N THR A 115 0.28 7.26 12.29
CA THR A 115 1.06 6.83 13.47
C THR A 115 2.57 6.86 13.23
N LEU A 116 3.05 7.11 12.01
CA LEU A 116 4.51 7.24 11.74
C LEU A 116 5.18 8.35 12.55
N GLY A 117 4.45 9.42 12.90
CA GLY A 117 4.95 10.52 13.73
C GLY A 117 4.84 10.28 15.25
N ALA A 118 4.08 9.27 15.69
CA ALA A 118 3.90 8.89 17.08
C ALA A 118 3.69 7.35 17.19
N PRO A 119 4.75 6.54 16.97
CA PRO A 119 4.63 5.09 16.86
C PRO A 119 4.10 4.40 18.12
N GLU A 120 4.21 5.04 19.29
CA GLU A 120 3.70 4.53 20.56
C GLU A 120 2.17 4.40 20.58
N GLY A 121 1.47 5.12 19.69
CA GLY A 121 0.03 5.04 19.50
C GLY A 121 -0.43 3.99 18.49
N ALA A 122 0.49 3.23 17.86
CA ALA A 122 0.16 2.24 16.85
C ALA A 122 -0.50 1.01 17.49
N GLN A 123 -1.83 0.94 17.42
CA GLN A 123 -2.62 -0.20 17.91
C GLN A 123 -3.67 -0.61 16.88
N GLY A 124 -3.84 -1.91 16.70
CA GLY A 124 -4.88 -2.49 15.85
C GLY A 124 -4.36 -3.64 15.01
N ILE A 125 -5.29 -4.50 14.60
CA ILE A 125 -5.03 -5.66 13.75
C ILE A 125 -5.76 -5.48 12.42
N TRP A 126 -5.03 -5.62 11.31
CA TRP A 126 -5.63 -5.71 9.98
C TRP A 126 -6.19 -7.11 9.79
N HIS A 127 -7.47 -7.18 9.42
CA HIS A 127 -8.16 -8.42 9.11
C HIS A 127 -8.43 -8.52 7.61
N PRO A 128 -7.73 -9.41 6.87
CA PRO A 128 -7.92 -9.58 5.43
C PRO A 128 -9.36 -9.87 5.03
N ASP A 129 -10.05 -10.72 5.79
CA ASP A 129 -11.44 -11.12 5.52
C ASP A 129 -12.40 -9.92 5.49
N SER A 130 -12.11 -8.89 6.29
CA SER A 130 -12.96 -7.69 6.42
C SER A 130 -12.32 -6.42 5.89
N ARG A 131 -11.13 -6.52 5.31
CA ARG A 131 -10.36 -5.42 4.69
C ARG A 131 -10.34 -4.15 5.55
N SER A 132 -10.13 -4.31 6.85
CA SER A 132 -10.19 -3.22 7.82
C SER A 132 -9.30 -3.47 9.04
N TRP A 133 -8.85 -2.37 9.63
CA TRP A 133 -8.22 -2.35 10.95
C TRP A 133 -9.26 -2.47 12.04
N ARG A 134 -8.99 -3.27 13.07
CA ARG A 134 -9.81 -3.40 14.27
C ARG A 134 -8.95 -3.23 15.51
N ASN A 135 -9.46 -2.50 16.49
CA ASN A 135 -8.84 -2.47 17.81
C ASN A 135 -9.04 -3.84 18.47
N ASN A 136 -7.99 -4.31 19.13
CA ASN A 136 -8.05 -5.54 19.93
C ASN A 136 -8.85 -5.31 21.21
#